data_AF-A0A0D2B717-F1
#
_entry.id   AF-A0A0D2B717-F1
#
_cell.length_a   1.000
_cell.length_b   1.000
_cell.length_c   1.000
_cell.angle_alpha   90.00
_cell.angle_beta   90.00
_cell.angle_gamma   90.00
#
_symmetry.space_group_name_H-M   'P 1'
#
loop_
_entity.id
_entity.type
_entity.pdbx_description
1 polymer ?
#
loop_
_entity_poly.entity_id
_entity_poly.type
_entity_poly.pdbx_seq_one_letter_code
_entity_poly.pdbx_strand_id
1 'polypeptide(L)'
;MRLSFISVLLWGAFSLASPSAVNERSAAPDPNPVASSDTTALHPAVEALVERSIAERQSLTDIATLLNDIGPTLQALGTLLNSNTLNEIISVISHANALLDDEGTAAAHSVLIQANRLLSENNTDTLITLFNDVGPLITELSPLFSSLNSVLTGLSNFFGIKA
;
A
#
# COMPACT_ATOMS: atom_id res chain seq x y z
N MET A 1 -25.76 12.96 5.91
CA MET A 1 -26.00 14.31 6.50
C MET A 1 -26.56 15.19 5.38
N ARG A 2 -27.87 15.46 5.40
CA ARG A 2 -28.56 16.27 4.38
C ARG A 2 -28.77 17.67 4.96
N LEU A 3 -28.29 18.71 4.30
CA LEU A 3 -28.72 20.08 4.58
C LEU A 3 -29.29 20.71 3.29
N SER A 4 -30.53 21.16 3.44
CA SER A 4 -31.41 21.83 2.49
C SER A 4 -31.31 23.33 2.76
N PHE A 5 -31.25 24.19 1.73
CA PHE A 5 -31.38 25.65 1.90
C PHE A 5 -32.41 26.23 0.93
N ILE A 6 -33.60 26.39 1.51
CA ILE A 6 -34.68 27.39 1.40
C ILE A 6 -34.54 28.52 0.36
N SER A 7 -35.57 28.64 -0.48
CA SER A 7 -35.93 29.80 -1.30
C SER A 7 -36.52 30.95 -0.48
N VAL A 8 -36.26 32.21 -0.87
CA VAL A 8 -37.09 33.38 -0.50
C VAL A 8 -37.35 34.23 -1.75
N LEU A 9 -38.63 34.26 -2.15
CA LEU A 9 -39.25 35.17 -3.09
C LEU A 9 -39.51 36.52 -2.41
N LEU A 10 -39.24 37.64 -3.08
CA LEU A 10 -39.90 38.91 -2.74
C LEU A 10 -40.31 39.64 -4.03
N TRP A 11 -41.62 39.69 -4.21
CA TRP A 11 -42.37 40.36 -5.26
C TRP A 11 -43.02 41.60 -4.63
N GLY A 12 -42.97 42.75 -5.30
CA GLY A 12 -43.60 43.98 -4.83
C GLY A 12 -44.10 44.79 -6.02
N ALA A 13 -45.40 44.68 -6.29
CA ALA A 13 -46.14 45.51 -7.24
C ALA A 13 -46.43 46.88 -6.62
N PHE A 14 -46.26 47.97 -7.37
CA PHE A 14 -46.76 49.30 -7.00
C PHE A 14 -47.55 49.86 -8.18
N SER A 15 -48.82 50.18 -7.92
CA SER A 15 -49.81 50.60 -8.92
C SER A 15 -50.02 52.12 -8.89
N LEU A 16 -50.54 52.61 -10.02
CA LEU A 16 -50.76 54.00 -10.43
C LEU A 16 -51.60 54.84 -9.46
N ALA A 17 -51.25 56.13 -9.37
CA ALA A 17 -52.17 57.21 -9.06
C ALA A 17 -51.88 58.41 -9.99
N SER A 18 -52.88 58.83 -10.77
CA SER A 18 -52.89 60.11 -11.50
C SER A 18 -53.61 61.16 -10.66
N PRO A 19 -53.17 62.44 -10.71
CA PRO A 19 -54.14 63.52 -10.84
C PRO A 19 -53.76 64.59 -11.88
N SER A 20 -54.80 65.25 -12.34
CA SER A 20 -54.89 66.13 -13.51
C SER A 20 -54.16 67.47 -13.42
N ALA A 21 -53.74 67.90 -14.61
CA ALA A 21 -53.56 69.25 -15.17
C ALA A 21 -53.56 70.48 -14.22
N VAL A 22 -52.43 71.18 -14.20
CA VAL A 22 -52.36 72.65 -14.05
C VAL A 22 -51.58 73.22 -15.23
N ASN A 23 -52.21 74.19 -15.88
CA ASN A 23 -51.77 74.95 -17.03
C ASN A 23 -50.94 76.15 -16.56
N GLU A 24 -49.62 76.12 -16.74
CA GLU A 24 -48.78 77.31 -16.68
C GLU A 24 -48.06 77.51 -18.01
N ARG A 25 -48.30 78.70 -18.57
CA ARG A 25 -47.78 79.19 -19.84
C ARG A 25 -46.63 80.14 -19.50
N SER A 26 -45.37 79.71 -19.60
CA SER A 26 -44.24 80.63 -19.84
C SER A 26 -42.90 79.92 -20.02
N ALA A 27 -42.09 80.50 -20.92
CA ALA A 27 -40.71 80.16 -21.29
C ALA A 27 -40.50 78.87 -22.09
N ALA A 28 -40.06 79.04 -23.34
CA ALA A 28 -39.45 77.96 -24.10
C ALA A 28 -38.31 77.35 -23.27
N PRO A 29 -38.22 76.03 -23.16
CA PRO A 29 -37.06 75.42 -22.53
C PRO A 29 -35.84 75.76 -23.38
N ASP A 30 -34.87 76.45 -22.78
CA ASP A 30 -33.51 76.47 -23.31
C ASP A 30 -33.12 75.01 -23.63
N PRO A 31 -32.45 74.75 -24.77
CA PRO A 31 -31.94 73.42 -25.05
C PRO A 31 -31.02 73.03 -23.90
N ASN A 32 -31.51 72.12 -23.07
CA ASN A 32 -30.77 71.53 -21.97
C ASN A 32 -29.38 71.14 -22.52
N PRO A 33 -28.27 71.68 -21.99
CA PRO A 33 -26.96 71.25 -22.43
C PRO A 33 -26.88 69.78 -22.03
N VAL A 34 -27.00 68.89 -23.01
CA VAL A 34 -26.67 67.49 -22.85
C VAL A 34 -25.20 67.52 -22.45
N ALA A 35 -24.92 67.42 -21.15
CA ALA A 35 -23.60 67.11 -20.69
C ALA A 35 -23.28 65.78 -21.36
N SER A 36 -22.48 65.84 -22.42
CA SER A 36 -21.94 64.69 -23.10
C SER A 36 -21.12 63.97 -22.03
N SER A 37 -21.74 62.99 -21.37
CA SER A 37 -21.05 62.03 -20.52
C SER A 37 -19.95 61.45 -21.39
N ASP A 38 -18.71 61.84 -21.13
CA ASP A 38 -17.57 61.39 -21.91
C ASP A 38 -17.32 59.91 -21.56
N THR A 39 -18.12 59.04 -22.20
CA THR A 39 -18.08 57.58 -22.05
C THR A 39 -16.77 57.00 -22.59
N THR A 40 -15.98 57.81 -23.28
CA THR A 40 -14.64 57.50 -23.80
C THR A 40 -13.69 57.05 -22.69
N ALA A 41 -13.83 57.57 -21.46
CA ALA A 41 -12.98 57.20 -20.32
C ALA A 41 -13.48 55.94 -19.56
N LEU A 42 -14.75 55.54 -19.75
CA LEU A 42 -15.33 54.36 -19.09
C LEU A 42 -14.97 53.06 -19.81
N HIS A 43 -14.81 53.12 -21.13
CA HIS A 43 -14.44 51.97 -21.96
C HIS A 43 -13.17 51.24 -21.48
N PRO A 44 -12.02 51.92 -21.28
CA PRO A 44 -10.78 51.24 -20.85
C PRO A 44 -10.87 50.65 -19.43
N ALA A 45 -11.65 51.25 -18.53
CA ALA A 45 -11.83 50.74 -17.17
C ALA A 45 -12.63 49.43 -17.15
N VAL A 46 -13.64 49.32 -18.02
CA VAL A 46 -14.43 48.09 -18.17
C VAL A 46 -13.60 46.98 -18.82
N GLU A 47 -12.81 47.29 -19.85
CA GLU A 47 -11.91 46.31 -20.48
C GLU A 47 -10.87 45.76 -19.50
N ALA A 48 -10.23 46.63 -18.71
CA ALA A 48 -9.25 46.19 -17.70
C ALA A 48 -9.89 45.28 -16.62
N LEU A 49 -11.13 45.55 -16.22
CA LEU A 49 -11.86 44.70 -15.28
C LEU A 49 -12.21 43.34 -15.90
N VAL A 50 -12.60 43.32 -17.18
CA VAL A 50 -12.88 42.09 -17.92
C VAL A 50 -11.62 41.24 -18.05
N GLU A 51 -10.50 41.81 -18.48
CA GLU A 51 -9.21 41.10 -18.58
C GLU A 51 -8.76 40.52 -17.24
N ARG A 52 -8.89 41.31 -16.16
CA ARG A 52 -8.61 40.83 -14.81
C ARG A 52 -9.51 39.65 -14.44
N SER A 53 -10.79 39.71 -14.76
CA SER A 53 -11.73 38.62 -14.48
C SER A 53 -11.43 37.34 -15.29
N ILE A 54 -10.97 37.48 -16.54
CA ILE A 54 -10.57 36.35 -17.39
C ILE A 54 -9.31 35.70 -16.82
N ALA A 55 -8.31 36.49 -16.44
CA ALA A 55 -7.08 36.00 -15.82
C ALA A 55 -7.35 35.24 -14.51
N GLU A 56 -8.25 35.74 -13.67
CA GLU A 56 -8.63 35.08 -12.42
C GLU A 56 -9.35 33.74 -12.69
N ARG A 57 -10.24 33.69 -13.68
CA ARG A 57 -10.90 32.44 -14.11
C ARG A 57 -9.93 31.42 -14.70
N GLN A 58 -8.91 31.88 -15.41
CA GLN A 58 -7.85 31.01 -15.92
C GLN A 58 -7.09 30.36 -14.76
N SER A 59 -6.68 31.15 -13.75
CA SER A 59 -6.00 30.62 -12.56
C SER A 59 -6.83 29.56 -11.82
N LEU A 60 -8.16 29.75 -11.71
CA LEU A 60 -9.05 28.74 -11.11
C LEU A 60 -9.12 27.46 -11.95
N THR A 61 -9.03 27.58 -13.28
CA THR A 61 -9.01 26.44 -14.20
C THR A 61 -7.70 25.66 -14.07
N ASP A 62 -6.57 26.37 -13.96
CA ASP A 62 -5.25 25.77 -13.76
C ASP A 62 -5.17 25.04 -12.41
N ILE A 63 -5.78 25.60 -11.36
CA ILE A 63 -5.91 24.91 -10.07
C ILE A 63 -6.80 23.67 -10.20
N ALA A 64 -7.95 23.78 -10.87
CA ALA A 64 -8.86 22.65 -11.04
C ALA A 64 -8.22 21.48 -11.83
N THR A 65 -7.41 21.79 -12.86
CA THR A 65 -6.65 20.78 -13.60
C THR A 65 -5.60 20.13 -12.70
N LEU A 66 -4.82 20.90 -11.94
CA LEU A 66 -3.86 20.36 -10.98
C LEU A 66 -4.51 19.45 -9.93
N LEU A 67 -5.69 19.80 -9.41
CA LEU A 67 -6.42 18.95 -8.47
C LEU A 67 -6.90 17.64 -9.11
N ASN A 68 -7.38 17.71 -10.36
CA ASN A 68 -7.77 16.51 -11.10
C ASN A 68 -6.58 15.59 -11.38
N ASP A 69 -5.40 16.16 -11.60
CA ASP A 69 -4.18 15.39 -11.87
C ASP A 69 -3.60 14.77 -10.58
N ILE A 70 -3.61 15.50 -9.46
CA ILE A 70 -3.01 15.04 -8.21
C ILE A 70 -3.92 14.09 -7.41
N GLY A 71 -5.24 14.20 -7.57
CA GLY A 71 -6.22 13.37 -6.85
C GLY A 71 -5.99 11.86 -7.03
N PRO A 72 -5.88 11.36 -8.27
CA PRO A 72 -5.56 9.96 -8.55
C PRO A 72 -4.22 9.52 -7.94
N THR A 73 -3.19 10.36 -7.99
CA THR A 73 -1.88 10.05 -7.39
C THR A 73 -1.98 9.92 -5.87
N LEU A 74 -2.70 10.81 -5.19
CA LEU A 74 -2.92 10.73 -3.75
C LEU A 74 -3.72 9.47 -3.37
N GLN A 75 -4.71 9.08 -4.18
CA GLN A 75 -5.47 7.85 -3.95
C GLN A 75 -4.60 6.60 -4.13
N ALA A 76 -3.75 6.57 -5.15
CA ALA A 76 -2.79 5.48 -5.37
C ALA A 76 -1.79 5.37 -4.20
N LEU A 77 -1.23 6.50 -3.74
CA LEU A 77 -0.36 6.54 -2.58
C LEU A 77 -1.08 6.07 -1.31
N GLY A 78 -2.33 6.49 -1.10
CA GLY A 78 -3.15 6.04 0.03
C GLY A 78 -3.40 4.53 0.02
N THR A 79 -3.53 3.95 -1.18
CA THR A 79 -3.67 2.49 -1.34
C THR A 79 -2.36 1.76 -1.07
N LEU A 80 -1.21 2.31 -1.49
CA LEU A 80 0.09 1.66 -1.29
C LEU A 80 0.62 1.82 0.14
N LEU A 81 0.35 2.95 0.77
CA LEU A 81 0.82 3.32 2.11
C LEU A 81 -0.26 3.14 3.18
N ASN A 82 -1.25 2.29 2.94
CA ASN A 82 -2.25 1.97 3.94
C ASN A 82 -1.64 1.12 5.08
N SER A 83 -2.30 1.11 6.23
CA SER A 83 -1.80 0.40 7.42
C SER A 83 -1.59 -1.10 7.21
N ASN A 84 -2.43 -1.76 6.39
CA ASN A 84 -2.26 -3.19 6.11
C ASN A 84 -0.96 -3.45 5.34
N THR A 85 -0.72 -2.72 4.25
CA THR A 85 0.50 -2.87 3.45
C THR A 85 1.74 -2.54 4.27
N LEU A 86 1.71 -1.48 5.09
CA LEU A 86 2.83 -1.14 5.98
C LEU A 86 3.08 -2.22 7.04
N ASN A 87 2.02 -2.80 7.64
CA ASN A 87 2.15 -3.88 8.62
C ASN A 87 2.72 -5.16 7.98
N GLU A 88 2.29 -5.49 6.77
CA GLU A 88 2.85 -6.63 6.01
C GLU A 88 4.33 -6.42 5.71
N ILE A 89 4.73 -5.22 5.29
CA ILE A 89 6.14 -4.87 5.05
C ILE A 89 6.95 -4.99 6.34
N ILE A 90 6.47 -4.45 7.46
CA ILE A 90 7.13 -4.55 8.77
C ILE A 90 7.28 -6.02 9.17
N SER A 91 6.24 -6.82 8.98
CA SER A 91 6.25 -8.26 9.27
C SER A 91 7.30 -8.99 8.44
N VAL A 92 7.35 -8.76 7.12
CA VAL A 92 8.36 -9.37 6.24
C VAL A 92 9.78 -8.96 6.64
N ILE A 93 10.00 -7.68 6.91
CA ILE A 93 11.31 -7.17 7.36
C ILE A 93 11.70 -7.80 8.71
N SER A 94 10.75 -7.96 9.64
CA SER A 94 10.98 -8.59 10.94
C SER A 94 11.41 -10.06 10.79
N HIS A 95 10.71 -10.83 9.96
CA HIS A 95 11.08 -12.23 9.70
C HIS A 95 12.42 -12.34 8.95
N ALA A 96 12.68 -11.46 7.99
CA ALA A 96 13.95 -11.42 7.28
C ALA A 96 15.10 -11.10 8.23
N ASN A 97 14.94 -10.13 9.12
CA ASN A 97 15.95 -9.80 10.14
C ASN A 97 16.20 -10.98 11.08
N ALA A 98 15.16 -11.66 11.56
CA ALA A 98 15.34 -12.83 12.43
C ALA A 98 16.05 -14.01 11.73
N LEU A 99 15.97 -14.12 10.40
CA LEU A 99 16.67 -15.16 9.63
C LEU A 99 18.07 -14.74 9.19
N LEU A 100 18.27 -13.45 8.93
CA LEU A 100 19.47 -12.89 8.32
C LEU A 100 20.30 -12.02 9.28
N ASP A 101 19.97 -12.03 10.58
CA ASP A 101 20.84 -11.44 11.60
C ASP A 101 22.12 -12.26 11.76
N ASP A 102 23.05 -11.74 12.56
CA ASP A 102 24.36 -12.34 12.76
C ASP A 102 24.24 -13.75 13.37
N GLU A 103 23.27 -13.96 14.28
CA GLU A 103 23.05 -15.24 14.93
C GLU A 103 22.46 -16.29 13.97
N GLY A 104 21.39 -15.94 13.26
CA GLY A 104 20.73 -16.80 12.27
C GLY A 104 21.68 -17.16 11.12
N THR A 105 22.42 -16.18 10.62
CA THR A 105 23.42 -16.40 9.56
C THR A 105 24.57 -17.29 10.04
N ALA A 106 25.10 -17.06 11.25
CA ALA A 106 26.16 -17.88 11.82
C ALA A 106 25.69 -19.32 12.08
N ALA A 107 24.47 -19.49 12.59
CA ALA A 107 23.88 -20.81 12.80
C ALA A 107 23.69 -21.57 11.48
N ALA A 108 23.14 -20.93 10.45
CA ALA A 108 22.98 -21.51 9.12
C ALA A 108 24.34 -21.92 8.52
N HIS A 109 25.34 -21.04 8.61
CA HIS A 109 26.69 -21.32 8.14
C HIS A 109 27.34 -22.49 8.89
N SER A 110 27.17 -22.56 10.22
CA SER A 110 27.66 -23.66 11.04
C SER A 110 27.03 -25.00 10.65
N VAL A 111 25.71 -25.04 10.44
CA VAL A 111 25.00 -26.24 9.99
C VAL A 111 25.50 -26.66 8.60
N LEU A 112 25.68 -25.72 7.67
CA LEU A 112 26.22 -26.01 6.34
C LEU A 112 27.63 -26.58 6.40
N ILE A 113 28.51 -26.04 7.24
CA ILE A 113 29.86 -26.59 7.46
C ILE A 113 29.78 -28.02 8.01
N GLN A 114 28.94 -28.25 9.01
CA GLN A 114 28.79 -29.57 9.62
C GLN A 114 28.23 -30.60 8.64
N ALA A 115 27.21 -30.21 7.87
CA ALA A 115 26.62 -31.03 6.81
C ALA A 115 27.66 -31.36 5.72
N ASN A 116 28.43 -30.37 5.24
CA ASN A 116 29.48 -30.60 4.25
C ASN A 116 30.59 -31.52 4.76
N ARG A 117 30.94 -31.43 6.06
CA ARG A 117 31.89 -32.36 6.67
C ARG A 117 31.31 -33.77 6.70
N LEU A 118 30.07 -33.93 7.18
CA LEU A 118 29.44 -35.23 7.34
C LEU A 118 29.17 -35.92 6.00
N LEU A 119 28.68 -35.16 5.02
CA LEU A 119 28.32 -35.61 3.67
C LEU A 119 29.45 -35.40 2.66
N SER A 120 30.70 -35.30 3.13
CA SER A 120 31.86 -35.29 2.22
C SER A 120 31.96 -36.62 1.48
N GLU A 121 32.54 -36.60 0.27
CA GLU A 121 32.70 -37.80 -0.58
C GLU A 121 33.41 -38.92 0.19
N ASN A 122 34.54 -38.63 0.83
CA ASN A 122 35.28 -39.60 1.64
C ASN A 122 34.44 -40.21 2.79
N ASN A 123 33.65 -39.39 3.50
CA ASN A 123 32.82 -39.90 4.59
C ASN A 123 31.63 -40.71 4.05
N THR A 124 31.06 -40.28 2.93
CA THR A 124 29.96 -40.98 2.26
C THR A 124 30.44 -42.35 1.76
N ASP A 125 31.60 -42.41 1.10
CA ASP A 125 32.21 -43.65 0.65
C ASP A 125 32.55 -44.58 1.82
N THR A 126 33.12 -44.03 2.89
CA THR A 126 33.41 -44.78 4.12
C THR A 126 32.13 -45.39 4.70
N LEU A 127 31.04 -44.61 4.77
CA LEU A 127 29.75 -45.10 5.26
C LEU A 127 29.18 -46.18 4.34
N ILE A 128 29.26 -46.01 3.02
CA ILE A 128 28.82 -47.00 2.04
C ILE A 128 29.60 -48.30 2.21
N THR A 129 30.93 -48.24 2.29
CA THR A 129 31.78 -49.42 2.53
C THR A 129 31.41 -50.08 3.85
N LEU A 130 31.28 -49.32 4.93
CA LEU A 130 30.94 -49.87 6.24
C LEU A 130 29.57 -50.57 6.23
N PHE A 131 28.56 -49.99 5.56
CA PHE A 131 27.26 -50.64 5.39
C PHE A 131 27.34 -51.91 4.52
N ASN A 132 28.14 -51.88 3.46
CA ASN A 132 28.34 -53.04 2.59
C ASN A 132 29.08 -54.18 3.30
N ASP A 133 29.99 -53.87 4.23
CA ASP A 133 30.79 -54.85 4.96
C ASP A 133 30.04 -55.45 6.16
N VAL A 134 29.22 -54.64 6.86
CA VAL A 134 28.50 -55.09 8.06
C VAL A 134 27.42 -56.14 7.75
N GLY A 135 26.71 -56.02 6.62
CA GLY A 135 25.66 -56.97 6.24
C GLY A 135 26.14 -58.42 6.10
N PRO A 136 27.19 -58.67 5.29
CA PRO A 136 27.85 -59.97 5.20
C PRO A 136 28.38 -60.46 6.55
N LEU A 137 29.02 -59.60 7.33
CA LEU A 137 29.55 -59.96 8.65
C LEU A 137 28.45 -60.47 9.60
N ILE A 138 27.29 -59.80 9.63
CA ILE A 138 26.14 -60.26 10.44
C ILE A 138 25.65 -61.64 9.95
N THR A 139 25.66 -61.88 8.65
CA THR A 139 25.23 -63.15 8.05
C THR A 139 26.20 -64.29 8.41
N GLU A 140 27.51 -64.01 8.35
CA GLU A 140 28.57 -64.97 8.69
C GLU A 140 28.63 -65.29 10.19
N LEU A 141 28.31 -64.32 11.05
CA LEU A 141 28.30 -64.52 12.50
C LEU A 141 27.05 -65.26 13.01
N SER A 142 25.94 -65.20 12.26
CA SER A 142 24.66 -65.86 12.61
C SER A 142 24.79 -67.37 12.95
N PRO A 143 25.47 -68.21 12.13
CA PRO A 143 25.67 -69.62 12.47
C PRO A 143 26.54 -69.82 13.73
N LEU A 144 27.53 -68.96 13.98
CA LEU A 144 28.35 -69.06 15.20
C LEU A 144 27.52 -68.80 16.46
N PHE A 145 26.65 -67.80 16.45
CA PHE A 145 25.71 -67.55 17.54
C PHE A 145 24.74 -68.73 17.75
N SER A 146 24.27 -69.34 16.65
CA SER A 146 23.41 -70.53 16.72
C SER A 146 24.12 -71.75 17.31
N SER A 147 25.37 -71.99 16.91
CA SER A 147 26.20 -73.06 17.46
C SER A 147 26.53 -72.83 18.93
N LEU A 148 26.89 -71.61 19.33
CA LEU A 148 27.12 -71.26 20.74
C LEU A 148 25.88 -71.51 21.59
N ASN A 149 24.71 -71.11 21.11
CA ASN A 149 23.45 -71.36 21.80
C ASN A 149 23.15 -72.86 21.92
N SER A 150 23.42 -73.65 20.87
CA SER A 150 23.28 -75.10 20.90
C SER A 150 24.21 -75.77 21.92
N VAL A 151 25.49 -75.35 21.98
CA VAL A 151 26.47 -75.84 22.96
C VAL A 151 26.04 -75.49 24.37
N LEU A 152 25.64 -74.24 24.62
CA LEU A 152 25.20 -73.80 25.94
C LEU A 152 23.95 -74.56 26.40
N THR A 153 22.98 -74.77 25.49
CA THR A 153 21.79 -75.58 25.76
C THR A 153 22.17 -77.03 26.05
N GLY A 154 23.09 -77.61 25.28
CA GLY A 154 23.60 -78.96 25.50
C GLY A 154 24.27 -79.13 26.86
N LEU A 155 25.11 -78.18 27.26
CA LEU A 155 25.77 -78.17 28.57
C LEU A 155 24.76 -77.99 29.71
N SER A 156 23.79 -77.09 29.57
CA SER A 156 22.69 -76.90 30.54
C SER A 156 21.91 -78.21 30.76
N ASN A 157 21.56 -78.90 29.66
CA ASN A 157 20.89 -80.19 29.72
C ASN A 157 21.78 -81.28 30.35
N PHE A 158 23.08 -81.29 30.06
CA PHE A 158 24.04 -82.26 30.61
C PHE A 158 24.22 -82.11 32.12
N PHE A 159 24.36 -80.88 32.61
CA PHE A 159 24.51 -80.60 34.04
C PHE A 159 23.18 -80.49 34.80
N GLY A 160 22.04 -80.60 34.12
CA GLY A 160 20.71 -80.45 34.74
C GLY A 160 20.45 -79.04 35.28
N ILE A 161 21.23 -78.05 34.85
CA ILE A 161 21.10 -76.65 35.27
C ILE A 161 20.01 -76.03 34.39
N LYS A 162 18.77 -76.04 34.87
CA LYS A 162 17.72 -75.21 34.27
C LYS A 162 18.06 -73.74 34.56
N ALA A 163 18.20 -72.95 33.50
CA ALA A 163 18.17 -71.49 33.61
C ALA A 163 16.84 -71.03 34.20
#